data_AF-A0AAV9G3S9-F1
#
_entry.id   AF-A0AAV9G3S9-F1
#
_cell.length_a   1.000
_cell.length_b   1.000
_cell.length_c   1.000
_cell.angle_alpha   90.00
_cell.angle_beta   90.00
_cell.angle_gamma   90.00
#
_symmetry.space_group_name_H-M   'P 1'
#
loop_
_entity.id
_entity.type
_entity.pdbx_description
1 polymer ?
#
loop_
_entity_poly.entity_id
_entity_poly.type
_entity_poly.pdbx_seq_one_letter_code
_entity_poly.pdbx_strand_id
1 'polypeptide(L)'
;SRPNPFQRFKHQTGTLLHPTDGSFAFAFTDWNGDGSQDLIAIKKRGTGTGSIEVHIFSGATNFQNLLLTTGTPLPETADDDTYAFALVDWNRDGRPDLFAVQKKKTDSGTTEINIFSGASNFQEGLLRKVATRLPETDENTDFVVADWSGDGKPDLVAIHKRFTDTRLTEVQILAGKSNFEDEILRVGTRLRETDANWAFAATKWQGGSSLDLVCINRAGQSSTEVGILSGKSLFQEFLVSGSTALQRTDATFDFVVADWDGKGRPELVAVKKSGTGTRSTEVHVLGE
;
A
#
# COMPACT_ATOMS: atom_id res chain seq x y z
N SER A 1 -1.22 -18.76 18.04
CA SER A 1 -1.89 -17.82 17.12
C SER A 1 -2.87 -16.96 17.90
N ARG A 2 -2.93 -15.65 17.60
CA ARG A 2 -4.00 -14.78 18.13
C ARG A 2 -5.30 -15.04 17.35
N PRO A 3 -6.49 -14.81 17.92
CA PRO A 3 -7.74 -14.88 17.16
C PRO A 3 -7.71 -13.89 15.98
N ASN A 4 -8.33 -14.28 14.87
CA ASN A 4 -8.44 -13.44 13.68
C ASN A 4 -9.45 -12.30 13.93
N PRO A 5 -9.04 -11.02 13.99
CA PRO A 5 -9.96 -9.91 14.28
C PRO A 5 -10.76 -9.45 13.07
N PHE A 6 -10.43 -9.89 11.86
CA PHE A 6 -11.02 -9.37 10.62
C PHE A 6 -12.38 -10.00 10.30
N GLN A 7 -13.07 -10.52 11.31
CA GLN A 7 -14.34 -11.24 11.20
C GLN A 7 -15.56 -10.34 11.38
N ARG A 8 -15.37 -9.01 11.50
CA ARG A 8 -16.43 -8.01 11.65
C ARG A 8 -16.10 -6.74 10.89
N PHE A 9 -17.15 -6.04 10.44
CA PHE A 9 -17.02 -4.68 9.92
C PHE A 9 -17.08 -3.69 11.07
N LYS A 10 -16.08 -2.80 11.15
CA LYS A 10 -16.08 -1.62 12.01
C LYS A 10 -16.74 -0.43 11.33
N HIS A 11 -16.54 -0.31 10.01
CA HIS A 11 -17.00 0.84 9.24
C HIS A 11 -17.27 0.45 7.78
N GLN A 12 -18.30 1.02 7.19
CA GLN A 12 -18.65 0.86 5.78
C GLN A 12 -19.29 2.14 5.28
N THR A 13 -18.71 2.79 4.27
CA THR A 13 -19.26 4.03 3.72
C THR A 13 -18.94 4.19 2.23
N GLY A 14 -19.82 4.88 1.51
CA GLY A 14 -19.47 5.51 0.24
C GLY A 14 -18.64 6.78 0.48
N THR A 15 -17.97 7.26 -0.56
CA THR A 15 -17.12 8.46 -0.51
C THR A 15 -17.63 9.52 -1.48
N LEU A 16 -17.07 10.73 -1.44
CA LEU A 16 -17.31 11.74 -2.47
C LEU A 16 -16.72 11.34 -3.83
N LEU A 17 -15.73 10.44 -3.83
CA LEU A 17 -15.07 9.97 -5.04
C LEU A 17 -16.01 9.06 -5.85
N HIS A 18 -16.20 9.39 -7.12
CA HIS A 18 -16.96 8.57 -8.07
C HIS A 18 -16.39 7.12 -8.16
N PRO A 19 -17.12 6.16 -8.75
CA PRO A 19 -16.58 4.84 -9.00
C PRO A 19 -15.30 4.92 -9.84
N THR A 20 -14.25 4.24 -9.38
CA THR A 20 -12.91 4.24 -9.95
C THR A 20 -12.57 2.91 -10.62
N ASP A 21 -11.37 2.81 -11.19
CA ASP A 21 -10.86 1.63 -11.88
C ASP A 21 -9.36 1.40 -11.61
N GLY A 22 -8.69 0.59 -12.45
CA GLY A 22 -7.26 0.32 -12.34
C GLY A 22 -6.35 1.55 -12.43
N SER A 23 -6.84 2.70 -12.90
CA SER A 23 -6.08 3.95 -12.98
C SER A 23 -5.93 4.68 -11.66
N PHE A 24 -6.53 4.16 -10.58
CA PHE A 24 -6.37 4.69 -9.23
C PHE A 24 -5.50 3.77 -8.37
N ALA A 25 -4.77 4.38 -7.45
CA ALA A 25 -4.19 3.72 -6.29
C ALA A 25 -4.69 4.44 -5.02
N PHE A 26 -4.72 3.72 -3.90
CA PHE A 26 -5.28 4.23 -2.66
C PHE A 26 -4.32 4.08 -1.48
N ALA A 27 -4.31 5.08 -0.61
CA ALA A 27 -3.61 5.08 0.65
C ALA A 27 -4.48 5.77 1.71
N PHE A 28 -4.12 5.58 2.98
CA PHE A 28 -4.78 6.23 4.11
C PHE A 28 -3.74 6.82 5.05
N THR A 29 -3.99 8.03 5.52
CA THR A 29 -3.19 8.71 6.53
C THR A 29 -3.99 9.84 7.16
N ASP A 30 -3.66 10.26 8.38
CA ASP A 30 -4.22 11.48 8.97
C ASP A 30 -3.53 12.70 8.33
N TRP A 31 -4.09 13.22 7.24
CA TRP A 31 -3.46 14.26 6.42
C TRP A 31 -3.60 15.65 7.03
N ASN A 32 -4.72 15.91 7.70
CA ASN A 32 -5.02 17.21 8.32
C ASN A 32 -4.74 17.25 9.84
N GLY A 33 -4.31 16.15 10.45
CA GLY A 33 -3.97 16.07 11.87
C GLY A 33 -5.18 16.05 12.80
N ASP A 34 -6.34 15.60 12.32
CA ASP A 34 -7.58 15.57 13.10
C ASP A 34 -7.81 14.24 13.85
N GLY A 35 -6.89 13.28 13.68
CA GLY A 35 -6.94 11.95 14.28
C GLY A 35 -7.76 10.93 13.49
N SER A 36 -8.38 11.31 12.38
CA SER A 36 -9.10 10.40 11.49
C SER A 36 -8.23 10.02 10.29
N GLN A 37 -8.34 8.77 9.84
CA GLN A 37 -7.67 8.35 8.61
C GLN A 37 -8.37 8.99 7.40
N ASP A 38 -7.67 9.86 6.66
CA ASP A 38 -8.13 10.44 5.40
C ASP A 38 -7.87 9.47 4.24
N LEU A 39 -8.72 9.53 3.21
CA LEU A 39 -8.58 8.74 1.99
C LEU A 39 -7.73 9.50 0.98
N ILE A 40 -6.65 8.88 0.51
CA ILE A 40 -5.81 9.39 -0.56
C ILE A 40 -6.06 8.56 -1.80
N ALA A 41 -6.50 9.22 -2.87
CA ALA A 41 -6.73 8.63 -4.18
C ALA A 41 -5.74 9.23 -5.18
N ILE A 42 -4.89 8.38 -5.75
CA ILE A 42 -3.84 8.76 -6.70
C ILE A 42 -4.31 8.37 -8.10
N LYS A 43 -4.63 9.35 -8.93
CA LYS A 43 -5.12 9.16 -10.30
C LYS A 43 -3.96 9.19 -11.29
N LYS A 44 -3.74 8.08 -12.01
CA LYS A 44 -2.55 7.86 -12.83
C LYS A 44 -2.67 8.37 -14.28
N ARG A 45 -3.88 8.51 -14.80
CA ARG A 45 -4.15 8.98 -16.18
C ARG A 45 -5.52 9.65 -16.30
N GLY A 46 -5.73 10.40 -17.39
CA GLY A 46 -6.98 11.12 -17.64
C GLY A 46 -7.24 12.20 -16.60
N THR A 47 -6.18 12.86 -16.16
CA THR A 47 -6.16 13.86 -15.10
C THR A 47 -6.48 15.26 -15.65
N GLY A 48 -6.85 16.19 -14.78
CA GLY A 48 -7.09 17.59 -15.18
C GLY A 48 -5.79 18.39 -15.35
N THR A 49 -4.73 17.99 -14.67
CA THR A 49 -3.41 18.64 -14.67
C THR A 49 -2.47 18.12 -15.76
N GLY A 50 -2.77 16.97 -16.39
CA GLY A 50 -1.88 16.30 -17.34
C GLY A 50 -0.69 15.60 -16.66
N SER A 51 -0.76 15.43 -15.33
CA SER A 51 0.22 14.74 -14.51
C SER A 51 -0.48 13.83 -13.50
N ILE A 52 0.22 12.90 -12.86
CA ILE A 52 -0.38 12.07 -11.82
C ILE A 52 -0.95 12.98 -10.73
N GLU A 53 -2.24 12.82 -10.39
CA GLU A 53 -2.94 13.65 -9.42
C GLU A 53 -3.15 12.94 -8.09
N VAL A 54 -3.05 13.69 -7.00
CA VAL A 54 -3.42 13.24 -5.66
C VAL A 54 -4.69 13.99 -5.23
N HIS A 55 -5.69 13.22 -4.81
CA HIS A 55 -6.96 13.70 -4.26
C HIS A 55 -7.10 13.18 -2.84
N ILE A 56 -7.38 14.05 -1.86
CA ILE A 56 -7.44 13.70 -0.44
C ILE A 56 -8.82 14.03 0.10
N PHE A 57 -9.49 13.06 0.72
CA PHE A 57 -10.84 13.20 1.27
C PHE A 57 -10.83 12.97 2.78
N SER A 58 -11.50 13.85 3.53
CA SER A 58 -11.44 13.85 4.99
C SER A 58 -12.18 12.68 5.63
N GLY A 59 -11.45 11.89 6.42
CA GLY A 59 -11.98 10.77 7.23
C GLY A 59 -12.99 11.22 8.27
N ALA A 60 -12.76 12.38 8.91
CA ALA A 60 -13.70 12.95 9.89
C ALA A 60 -15.09 13.25 9.31
N THR A 61 -15.19 13.37 7.98
CA THR A 61 -16.45 13.59 7.25
C THR A 61 -16.98 12.35 6.54
N ASN A 62 -16.47 11.15 6.86
CA ASN A 62 -16.72 9.92 6.10
C ASN A 62 -16.40 10.09 4.60
N PHE A 63 -15.28 10.76 4.31
CA PHE A 63 -14.76 11.02 2.97
C PHE A 63 -15.70 11.87 2.08
N GLN A 64 -16.58 12.66 2.70
CA GLN A 64 -17.54 13.53 2.00
C GLN A 64 -17.01 14.95 1.74
N ASN A 65 -15.83 15.29 2.30
CA ASN A 65 -15.17 16.57 2.08
C ASN A 65 -13.81 16.37 1.40
N LEU A 66 -13.55 17.11 0.32
CA LEU A 66 -12.26 17.11 -0.38
C LEU A 66 -11.32 18.12 0.31
N LEU A 67 -10.18 17.64 0.79
CA LEU A 67 -9.14 18.43 1.45
C LEU A 67 -8.12 18.99 0.46
N LEU A 68 -7.74 18.21 -0.55
CA LEU A 68 -6.71 18.58 -1.52
C LEU A 68 -6.94 17.90 -2.86
N THR A 69 -6.73 18.64 -3.95
CA THR A 69 -6.47 18.11 -5.29
C THR A 69 -5.22 18.80 -5.83
N THR A 70 -4.22 18.02 -6.24
CA THR A 70 -2.99 18.56 -6.81
C THR A 70 -2.37 17.59 -7.82
N GLY A 71 -1.76 18.11 -8.87
CA GLY A 71 -0.90 17.33 -9.77
C GLY A 71 0.48 17.18 -9.18
N THR A 72 1.19 16.11 -9.51
CA THR A 72 2.59 15.89 -9.11
C THR A 72 3.54 16.21 -10.28
N PRO A 73 4.86 16.30 -10.05
CA PRO A 73 5.85 16.39 -11.13
C PRO A 73 6.02 15.12 -11.99
N LEU A 74 5.22 14.07 -11.76
CA LEU A 74 5.23 12.85 -12.57
C LEU A 74 4.20 12.93 -13.70
N PRO A 75 4.57 12.63 -14.95
CA PRO A 75 3.62 12.61 -16.07
C PRO A 75 2.59 11.49 -15.90
N GLU A 76 1.46 11.63 -16.59
CA GLU A 76 0.49 10.54 -16.70
C GLU A 76 1.12 9.25 -17.27
N THR A 77 0.56 8.12 -16.86
CA THR A 77 1.02 6.80 -17.30
C THR A 77 0.09 6.23 -18.37
N ALA A 78 0.65 5.64 -19.42
CA ALA A 78 -0.14 4.91 -20.40
C ALA A 78 -0.68 3.56 -19.88
N ASP A 79 -0.11 3.03 -18.80
CA ASP A 79 -0.45 1.72 -18.22
C ASP A 79 -0.56 1.81 -16.69
N ASP A 80 -1.58 1.16 -16.14
CA ASP A 80 -1.95 1.18 -14.72
C ASP A 80 -0.90 0.57 -13.80
N ASP A 81 -0.07 -0.32 -14.34
CA ASP A 81 0.96 -1.05 -13.59
C ASP A 81 2.36 -0.41 -13.73
N THR A 82 2.46 0.80 -14.30
CA THR A 82 3.76 1.49 -14.42
C THR A 82 4.31 1.93 -13.05
N TYR A 83 3.43 2.29 -12.13
CA TYR A 83 3.80 2.77 -10.80
C TYR A 83 3.06 2.04 -9.70
N ALA A 84 3.76 1.76 -8.61
CA ALA A 84 3.18 1.53 -7.29
C ALA A 84 3.38 2.79 -6.42
N PHE A 85 2.47 3.02 -5.47
CA PHE A 85 2.51 4.21 -4.62
C PHE A 85 2.37 3.86 -3.14
N ALA A 86 2.99 4.67 -2.30
CA ALA A 86 2.80 4.66 -0.85
C ALA A 86 2.89 6.08 -0.30
N LEU A 87 2.28 6.32 0.86
CA LEU A 87 2.48 7.56 1.64
C LEU A 87 3.21 7.23 2.94
N VAL A 88 4.43 7.77 3.09
CA VAL A 88 5.26 7.60 4.29
C VAL A 88 6.10 8.85 4.49
N ASP A 89 6.30 9.27 5.74
CA ASP A 89 7.17 10.41 6.07
C ASP A 89 8.66 10.04 5.84
N TRP A 90 9.23 10.49 4.72
CA TRP A 90 10.61 10.21 4.34
C TRP A 90 11.58 11.16 5.00
N ASN A 91 11.27 12.46 5.02
CA ASN A 91 12.16 13.49 5.53
C ASN A 91 12.03 13.72 7.06
N ARG A 92 11.07 13.06 7.72
CA ARG A 92 10.75 13.16 9.15
C ARG A 92 10.22 14.53 9.56
N ASP A 93 9.47 15.19 8.68
CA ASP A 93 8.84 16.48 8.98
C ASP A 93 7.45 16.33 9.61
N GLY A 94 6.96 15.10 9.79
CA GLY A 94 5.65 14.79 10.35
C GLY A 94 4.52 14.80 9.32
N ARG A 95 4.82 15.05 8.03
CA ARG A 95 3.85 15.03 6.95
C ARG A 95 4.19 13.89 5.97
N PRO A 96 3.23 12.99 5.66
CA PRO A 96 3.49 11.87 4.76
C PRO A 96 3.91 12.34 3.36
N ASP A 97 5.03 11.81 2.86
CA ASP A 97 5.55 12.06 1.53
C ASP A 97 5.04 11.02 0.53
N LEU A 98 4.91 11.40 -0.74
CA LEU A 98 4.48 10.50 -1.80
C LEU A 98 5.67 9.72 -2.35
N PHE A 99 5.68 8.42 -2.08
CA PHE A 99 6.57 7.45 -2.74
C PHE A 99 5.92 6.97 -4.03
N ALA A 100 6.64 7.12 -5.13
CA ALA A 100 6.28 6.58 -6.42
C ALA A 100 7.39 5.62 -6.89
N VAL A 101 7.07 4.34 -6.89
CA VAL A 101 7.94 3.25 -7.35
C VAL A 101 7.63 3.01 -8.82
N GLN A 102 8.51 3.48 -9.71
CA GLN A 102 8.39 3.24 -11.13
C GLN A 102 8.90 1.83 -11.45
N LYS A 103 7.97 0.94 -11.76
CA LYS A 103 8.22 -0.50 -11.95
C LYS A 103 8.93 -0.79 -13.27
N LYS A 104 8.58 -0.07 -14.33
CA LYS A 104 9.00 -0.34 -15.71
C LYS A 104 9.01 0.92 -16.55
N LYS A 105 9.61 0.84 -17.75
CA LYS A 105 9.81 1.98 -18.66
C LYS A 105 10.65 3.09 -18.00
N THR A 106 11.64 2.68 -17.25
CA THR A 106 12.58 3.53 -16.50
C THR A 106 13.73 3.96 -17.40
N ASP A 107 14.40 5.06 -17.06
CA ASP A 107 15.56 5.51 -17.83
C ASP A 107 16.79 4.63 -17.53
N SER A 108 16.88 4.10 -16.32
CA SER A 108 17.97 3.24 -15.85
C SER A 108 17.85 1.77 -16.28
N GLY A 109 16.68 1.31 -16.72
CA GLY A 109 16.40 -0.10 -16.97
C GLY A 109 16.26 -0.94 -15.69
N THR A 110 16.04 -0.29 -14.55
CA THR A 110 15.84 -0.88 -13.22
C THR A 110 14.67 -0.18 -12.54
N THR A 111 14.05 -0.80 -11.54
CA THR A 111 12.99 -0.12 -10.77
C THR A 111 13.54 1.19 -10.19
N GLU A 112 12.83 2.31 -10.37
CA GLU A 112 13.25 3.65 -9.93
C GLU A 112 12.32 4.23 -8.86
N ILE A 113 12.90 4.99 -7.93
CA ILE A 113 12.16 5.65 -6.85
C ILE A 113 12.12 7.17 -7.06
N ASN A 114 10.92 7.73 -6.95
CA ASN A 114 10.70 9.16 -6.81
C ASN A 114 9.94 9.41 -5.51
N ILE A 115 10.35 10.43 -4.74
CA ILE A 115 9.70 10.83 -3.49
C ILE A 115 9.37 12.31 -3.58
N PHE A 116 8.11 12.68 -3.33
CA PHE A 116 7.66 14.07 -3.34
C PHE A 116 7.15 14.51 -1.98
N SER A 117 7.56 15.70 -1.54
CA SER A 117 7.30 16.17 -0.19
C SER A 117 5.82 16.45 0.06
N GLY A 118 5.25 15.83 1.10
CA GLY A 118 3.90 16.12 1.57
C GLY A 118 3.73 17.56 2.05
N ALA A 119 4.76 18.12 2.71
CA ALA A 119 4.79 19.53 3.14
C ALA A 119 4.59 20.51 1.98
N SER A 120 5.11 20.18 0.80
CA SER A 120 4.97 20.97 -0.43
C SER A 120 3.68 20.70 -1.22
N ASN A 121 2.74 19.89 -0.70
CA ASN A 121 1.64 19.30 -1.47
C ASN A 121 2.15 18.56 -2.72
N PHE A 122 3.19 17.74 -2.52
CA PHE A 122 3.82 16.86 -3.52
C PHE A 122 4.47 17.58 -4.71
N GLN A 123 4.84 18.86 -4.59
CA GLN A 123 5.49 19.63 -5.66
C GLN A 123 7.01 19.52 -5.64
N GLU A 124 7.60 19.43 -4.45
CA GLU A 124 9.04 19.33 -4.25
C GLU A 124 9.49 17.87 -4.30
N GLY A 125 10.48 17.55 -5.14
CA GLY A 125 11.06 16.22 -5.20
C GLY A 125 12.17 16.05 -4.16
N LEU A 126 11.96 15.20 -3.16
CA LEU A 126 12.94 14.83 -2.14
C LEU A 126 13.95 13.82 -2.67
N LEU A 127 13.50 12.89 -3.51
CA LEU A 127 14.32 11.99 -4.32
C LEU A 127 13.72 11.92 -5.72
N ARG A 128 14.57 11.83 -6.75
CA ARG A 128 14.12 11.75 -8.15
C ARG A 128 14.95 10.74 -8.92
N LYS A 129 14.27 9.82 -9.62
CA LYS A 129 14.87 8.81 -10.51
C LYS A 129 16.02 8.05 -9.86
N VAL A 130 15.84 7.65 -8.60
CA VAL A 130 16.83 6.84 -7.89
C VAL A 130 16.71 5.40 -8.38
N ALA A 131 17.68 4.96 -9.17
CA ALA A 131 17.78 3.58 -9.63
C ALA A 131 18.04 2.62 -8.46
N THR A 132 17.33 1.51 -8.43
CA THR A 132 17.53 0.44 -7.44
C THR A 132 18.27 -0.74 -8.06
N ARG A 133 18.66 -1.73 -7.25
CA ARG A 133 19.19 -3.00 -7.78
C ARG A 133 18.10 -3.97 -8.27
N LEU A 134 16.83 -3.61 -8.13
CA LEU A 134 15.73 -4.41 -8.66
C LEU A 134 15.65 -4.19 -10.17
N PRO A 135 15.55 -5.26 -10.99
CA PRO A 135 15.25 -5.10 -12.41
C PRO A 135 13.90 -4.38 -12.58
N GLU A 136 13.56 -4.01 -13.81
CA GLU A 136 12.18 -3.63 -14.09
C GLU A 136 11.23 -4.78 -13.68
N THR A 137 10.10 -4.42 -13.08
CA THR A 137 9.12 -5.33 -12.50
C THR A 137 7.76 -5.20 -13.18
N ASP A 138 6.92 -6.21 -12.97
CA ASP A 138 5.59 -6.34 -13.56
C ASP A 138 4.55 -6.70 -12.47
N GLU A 139 3.35 -7.16 -12.85
CA GLU A 139 2.28 -7.53 -11.93
C GLU A 139 2.65 -8.63 -10.90
N ASN A 140 3.77 -9.35 -11.13
CA ASN A 140 4.29 -10.38 -10.23
C ASN A 140 5.11 -9.80 -9.07
N THR A 141 5.33 -8.48 -9.02
CA THR A 141 5.97 -7.81 -7.87
C THR A 141 5.08 -6.70 -7.32
N ASP A 142 4.74 -6.83 -6.04
CA ASP A 142 4.10 -5.77 -5.25
C ASP A 142 5.14 -5.04 -4.40
N PHE A 143 4.83 -3.80 -4.03
CA PHE A 143 5.71 -2.96 -3.22
C PHE A 143 5.01 -2.47 -1.98
N VAL A 144 5.72 -2.49 -0.86
CA VAL A 144 5.34 -1.83 0.38
C VAL A 144 6.51 -0.94 0.82
N VAL A 145 6.22 0.21 1.39
CA VAL A 145 7.24 1.13 1.93
C VAL A 145 7.00 1.29 3.41
N ALA A 146 8.02 0.99 4.22
CA ALA A 146 7.96 1.16 5.67
C ALA A 146 9.36 0.97 6.27
N ASP A 147 9.60 1.51 7.47
CA ASP A 147 10.88 1.39 8.20
C ASP A 147 11.03 -0.03 8.78
N TRP A 148 11.69 -0.91 8.03
CA TRP A 148 11.94 -2.30 8.41
C TRP A 148 13.19 -2.43 9.30
N SER A 149 14.23 -1.69 8.93
CA SER A 149 15.51 -1.68 9.64
C SER A 149 15.43 -1.05 11.04
N GLY A 150 14.40 -0.24 11.29
CA GLY A 150 14.22 0.49 12.55
C GLY A 150 15.17 1.68 12.68
N ASP A 151 15.78 2.12 11.59
CA ASP A 151 16.67 3.29 11.57
C ASP A 151 15.92 4.61 11.38
N GLY A 152 14.60 4.52 11.15
CA GLY A 152 13.65 5.61 10.94
C GLY A 152 13.61 6.15 9.51
N LYS A 153 14.35 5.58 8.55
CA LYS A 153 14.19 5.88 7.13
C LYS A 153 13.37 4.76 6.49
N PRO A 154 12.25 5.07 5.81
CA PRO A 154 11.44 4.05 5.18
C PRO A 154 12.24 3.22 4.17
N ASP A 155 12.16 1.90 4.28
CA ASP A 155 12.77 0.93 3.39
C ASP A 155 11.78 0.53 2.28
N LEU A 156 12.31 0.06 1.15
CA LEU A 156 11.49 -0.49 0.07
C LEU A 156 11.40 -2.01 0.22
N VAL A 157 10.19 -2.53 0.39
CA VAL A 157 9.90 -3.97 0.46
C VAL A 157 9.29 -4.41 -0.86
N ALA A 158 10.05 -5.13 -1.68
CA ALA A 158 9.56 -5.80 -2.87
C ALA A 158 9.07 -7.22 -2.52
N ILE A 159 7.90 -7.58 -3.04
CA ILE A 159 7.24 -8.84 -2.76
C ILE A 159 7.05 -9.57 -4.09
N HIS A 160 7.94 -10.52 -4.37
CA HIS A 160 7.89 -11.33 -5.58
C HIS A 160 6.92 -12.48 -5.39
N LYS A 161 5.84 -12.47 -6.17
CA LYS A 161 4.70 -13.38 -6.02
C LYS A 161 5.05 -14.80 -6.45
N ARG A 162 5.74 -14.97 -7.58
CA ARG A 162 6.01 -16.27 -8.22
C ARG A 162 7.21 -16.19 -9.14
N PHE A 163 7.63 -17.35 -9.63
CA PHE A 163 8.85 -17.53 -10.42
C PHE A 163 10.12 -17.14 -9.64
N THR A 164 10.08 -17.38 -8.33
CA THR A 164 11.19 -17.06 -7.42
C THR A 164 12.14 -18.24 -7.31
N ASP A 165 13.39 -17.97 -6.96
CA ASP A 165 14.39 -19.03 -6.72
C ASP A 165 13.98 -19.94 -5.56
N THR A 166 13.28 -19.38 -4.57
CA THR A 166 12.77 -20.11 -3.40
C THR A 166 11.50 -20.92 -3.69
N ARG A 167 10.84 -20.71 -4.83
CA ARG A 167 9.52 -21.28 -5.18
C ARG A 167 8.45 -20.99 -4.12
N LEU A 168 8.59 -19.84 -3.46
CA LEU A 168 7.71 -19.29 -2.45
C LEU A 168 7.47 -17.82 -2.80
N THR A 169 6.47 -17.18 -2.20
CA THR A 169 6.46 -15.71 -2.23
C THR A 169 7.73 -15.23 -1.53
N GLU A 170 8.52 -14.41 -2.21
CA GLU A 170 9.82 -13.93 -1.74
C GLU A 170 9.74 -12.45 -1.37
N VAL A 171 10.32 -12.09 -0.23
CA VAL A 171 10.46 -10.70 0.21
C VAL A 171 11.90 -10.27 0.02
N GLN A 172 12.11 -9.18 -0.71
CA GLN A 172 13.39 -8.49 -0.87
C GLN A 172 13.27 -7.06 -0.31
N ILE A 173 14.21 -6.63 0.53
CA ILE A 173 14.16 -5.33 1.21
C ILE A 173 15.41 -4.51 0.86
N LEU A 174 15.20 -3.30 0.37
CA LEU A 174 16.26 -2.33 0.05
C LEU A 174 16.25 -1.17 1.06
N ALA A 175 17.42 -0.81 1.57
CA ALA A 175 17.57 0.16 2.65
C ALA A 175 17.29 1.60 2.22
N GLY A 176 16.34 2.27 2.86
CA GLY A 176 16.07 3.68 2.62
C GLY A 176 17.27 4.57 2.97
N LYS A 177 18.00 4.24 4.05
CA LYS A 177 19.17 5.00 4.50
C LYS A 177 20.32 5.07 3.48
N SER A 178 20.42 4.08 2.59
CA SER A 178 21.38 4.08 1.49
C SER A 178 20.75 4.53 0.16
N ASN A 179 19.60 5.20 0.19
CA ASN A 179 18.79 5.51 -1.01
C ASN A 179 18.52 4.25 -1.86
N PHE A 180 18.16 3.15 -1.21
CA PHE A 180 17.81 1.86 -1.82
C PHE A 180 18.97 1.14 -2.54
N GLU A 181 20.22 1.58 -2.33
CA GLU A 181 21.39 0.86 -2.82
C GLU A 181 21.62 -0.47 -2.08
N ASP A 182 21.55 -0.52 -0.76
CA ASP A 182 21.88 -1.72 0.02
C ASP A 182 20.68 -2.66 0.15
N GLU A 183 20.90 -3.96 -0.06
CA GLU A 183 19.91 -5.00 0.24
C GLU A 183 20.04 -5.41 1.72
N ILE A 184 18.94 -5.30 2.46
CA ILE A 184 18.86 -5.69 3.88
C ILE A 184 18.57 -7.18 4.01
N LEU A 185 17.62 -7.67 3.21
CA LEU A 185 17.07 -9.01 3.34
C LEU A 185 16.55 -9.50 1.99
N ARG A 186 16.75 -10.78 1.70
CA ARG A 186 16.03 -11.53 0.67
C ARG A 186 15.69 -12.91 1.18
N VAL A 187 14.41 -13.25 1.26
CA VAL A 187 13.98 -14.52 1.88
C VAL A 187 12.65 -15.02 1.30
N GLY A 188 12.57 -16.32 1.03
CA GLY A 188 11.32 -17.01 0.72
C GLY A 188 10.47 -17.12 1.99
N THR A 189 9.22 -16.65 1.93
CA THR A 189 8.29 -16.64 3.07
C THR A 189 7.64 -18.00 3.30
N ARG A 190 6.88 -18.17 4.39
CA ARG A 190 6.07 -19.37 4.63
C ARG A 190 4.93 -19.54 3.61
N LEU A 191 4.58 -18.47 2.88
CA LEU A 191 3.54 -18.44 1.87
C LEU A 191 4.08 -19.03 0.55
N ARG A 192 3.34 -19.96 -0.04
CA ARG A 192 3.64 -20.48 -1.38
C ARG A 192 3.51 -19.36 -2.41
N GLU A 193 4.10 -19.56 -3.59
CA GLU A 193 3.92 -18.63 -4.69
C GLU A 193 2.44 -18.24 -4.89
N THR A 194 2.24 -16.95 -5.10
CA THR A 194 0.96 -16.27 -5.24
C THR A 194 0.76 -15.76 -6.67
N ASP A 195 -0.39 -15.14 -6.92
CA ASP A 195 -0.76 -14.60 -8.23
C ASP A 195 -1.48 -13.24 -8.08
N ALA A 196 -2.10 -12.76 -9.16
CA ALA A 196 -2.82 -11.50 -9.19
C ALA A 196 -4.02 -11.43 -8.21
N ASN A 197 -4.51 -12.56 -7.67
CA ASN A 197 -5.55 -12.56 -6.64
C ASN A 197 -5.02 -12.16 -5.27
N TRP A 198 -3.70 -12.09 -5.08
CA TRP A 198 -3.09 -11.71 -3.83
C TRP A 198 -2.76 -10.21 -3.78
N ALA A 199 -2.99 -9.62 -2.61
CA ALA A 199 -2.56 -8.27 -2.27
C ALA A 199 -1.68 -8.35 -1.03
N PHE A 200 -0.82 -7.35 -0.86
CA PHE A 200 0.07 -7.28 0.28
C PHE A 200 0.09 -5.89 0.91
N ALA A 201 0.29 -5.86 2.22
CA ALA A 201 0.56 -4.66 3.00
C ALA A 201 1.53 -5.01 4.14
N ALA A 202 2.04 -4.02 4.86
CA ALA A 202 2.88 -4.27 6.04
C ALA A 202 2.38 -3.48 7.25
N THR A 203 2.59 -4.04 8.44
CA THR A 203 2.18 -3.38 9.68
C THR A 203 2.96 -3.89 10.88
N LYS A 204 2.97 -3.16 12.00
CA LYS A 204 3.58 -3.61 13.26
C LYS A 204 2.58 -4.41 14.09
N TRP A 205 2.27 -5.65 13.70
CA TRP A 205 1.21 -6.45 14.32
C TRP A 205 1.53 -6.87 15.76
N GLN A 206 2.78 -7.26 16.01
CA GLN A 206 3.22 -7.70 17.33
C GLN A 206 3.67 -6.54 18.23
N GLY A 207 3.69 -5.31 17.70
CA GLY A 207 4.46 -4.20 18.27
C GLY A 207 5.98 -4.42 18.13
N GLY A 208 6.76 -3.35 18.32
CA GLY A 208 8.23 -3.40 18.20
C GLY A 208 8.76 -2.83 16.88
N SER A 209 9.99 -3.18 16.53
CA SER A 209 10.70 -2.65 15.35
C SER A 209 10.45 -3.42 14.06
N SER A 210 10.21 -4.73 14.12
CA SER A 210 9.96 -5.55 12.92
C SER A 210 8.54 -5.33 12.40
N LEU A 211 8.42 -5.06 11.11
CA LEU A 211 7.13 -5.07 10.43
C LEU A 211 6.71 -6.51 10.14
N ASP A 212 5.42 -6.75 10.08
CA ASP A 212 4.81 -8.02 9.73
C ASP A 212 4.14 -7.87 8.36
N LEU A 213 4.19 -8.92 7.54
CA LEU A 213 3.62 -8.91 6.20
C LEU A 213 2.17 -9.37 6.26
N VAL A 214 1.25 -8.53 5.79
CA VAL A 214 -0.16 -8.84 5.64
C VAL A 214 -0.38 -9.35 4.22
N CYS A 215 -0.85 -10.59 4.10
CA CYS A 215 -1.14 -11.26 2.84
C CYS A 215 -2.66 -11.40 2.70
N ILE A 216 -3.26 -10.81 1.67
CA ILE A 216 -4.70 -10.86 1.41
C ILE A 216 -4.97 -11.72 0.18
N ASN A 217 -5.68 -12.83 0.36
CA ASN A 217 -6.20 -13.63 -0.75
C ASN A 217 -7.63 -13.16 -1.06
N ARG A 218 -7.80 -12.43 -2.16
CA ARG A 218 -9.09 -11.88 -2.59
C ARG A 218 -10.13 -12.97 -2.83
N ALA A 219 -9.68 -14.10 -3.35
CA ALA A 219 -10.49 -15.19 -3.88
C ALA A 219 -10.38 -16.47 -3.02
N GLY A 220 -10.29 -16.31 -1.69
CA GLY A 220 -10.27 -17.41 -0.72
C GLY A 220 -11.49 -18.33 -0.82
N GLN A 221 -11.47 -19.47 -0.12
CA GLN A 221 -12.40 -20.58 -0.37
C GLN A 221 -13.88 -20.14 -0.30
N SER A 222 -14.24 -19.34 0.70
CA SER A 222 -15.60 -18.82 0.91
C SER A 222 -15.68 -17.29 0.98
N SER A 223 -14.56 -16.62 1.22
CA SER A 223 -14.49 -15.18 1.51
C SER A 223 -13.12 -14.65 1.10
N THR A 224 -12.89 -13.35 1.24
CA THR A 224 -11.50 -12.86 1.33
C THR A 224 -10.85 -13.48 2.57
N GLU A 225 -9.62 -13.96 2.40
CA GLU A 225 -8.80 -14.52 3.48
C GLU A 225 -7.61 -13.61 3.74
N VAL A 226 -7.13 -13.62 4.97
CA VAL A 226 -5.96 -12.83 5.39
C VAL A 226 -5.01 -13.70 6.19
N GLY A 227 -3.71 -13.53 5.92
CA GLY A 227 -2.62 -14.07 6.70
C GLY A 227 -1.71 -12.93 7.15
N ILE A 228 -1.14 -13.03 8.36
CA ILE A 228 -0.11 -12.11 8.82
C ILE A 228 1.13 -12.93 9.14
N LEU A 229 2.22 -12.69 8.40
CA LEU A 229 3.51 -13.34 8.58
C LEU A 229 4.42 -12.51 9.47
N SER A 230 5.01 -13.14 10.49
CA SER A 230 5.87 -12.46 11.45
C SER A 230 7.18 -12.01 10.83
N GLY A 231 7.47 -10.72 10.87
CA GLY A 231 8.78 -10.24 10.44
C GLY A 231 9.90 -10.65 11.38
N LYS A 232 9.61 -10.79 12.67
CA LYS A 232 10.56 -11.31 13.66
C LYS A 232 11.04 -12.73 13.32
N SER A 233 10.17 -13.54 12.71
CA SER A 233 10.54 -14.88 12.24
C SER A 233 11.06 -14.89 10.80
N LEU A 234 11.40 -13.74 10.21
CA LEU A 234 11.73 -13.61 8.78
C LEU A 234 10.63 -14.23 7.89
N PHE A 235 9.38 -13.92 8.21
CA PHE A 235 8.16 -14.35 7.53
C PHE A 235 7.93 -15.88 7.49
N GLN A 236 8.53 -16.63 8.42
CA GLN A 236 8.36 -18.09 8.53
C GLN A 236 7.17 -18.55 9.38
N GLU A 237 6.54 -17.65 10.15
CA GLU A 237 5.42 -17.95 11.05
C GLU A 237 4.19 -17.10 10.73
N PHE A 238 3.01 -17.74 10.66
CA PHE A 238 1.73 -17.03 10.62
C PHE A 238 1.26 -16.66 12.03
N LEU A 239 1.12 -15.37 12.28
CA LEU A 239 0.56 -14.79 13.51
C LEU A 239 -0.96 -14.87 13.53
N VAL A 240 -1.55 -14.64 12.35
CA VAL A 240 -2.99 -14.72 12.04
C VAL A 240 -3.13 -15.41 10.69
N SER A 241 -4.17 -16.24 10.56
CA SER A 241 -4.60 -16.79 9.29
C SER A 241 -6.09 -17.13 9.37
N GLY A 242 -6.86 -16.76 8.36
CA GLY A 242 -8.25 -17.20 8.23
C GLY A 242 -9.12 -16.29 7.36
N SER A 243 -10.40 -16.65 7.30
CA SER A 243 -11.44 -15.90 6.59
C SER A 243 -11.74 -14.56 7.26
N THR A 244 -12.07 -13.55 6.46
CA THR A 244 -12.59 -12.26 6.92
C THR A 244 -14.11 -12.20 6.81
N ALA A 245 -14.75 -11.14 7.33
CA ALA A 245 -16.16 -10.87 7.08
C ALA A 245 -16.45 -10.39 5.64
N LEU A 246 -15.40 -9.99 4.91
CA LEU A 246 -15.53 -9.55 3.53
C LEU A 246 -15.73 -10.77 2.63
N GLN A 247 -16.82 -10.78 1.87
CA GLN A 247 -17.07 -11.78 0.83
C GLN A 247 -15.92 -11.81 -0.18
N ARG A 248 -15.84 -12.85 -1.01
CA ARG A 248 -14.81 -12.93 -2.05
C ARG A 248 -14.75 -11.63 -2.87
N THR A 249 -13.54 -11.14 -3.06
CA THR A 249 -13.23 -9.92 -3.80
C THR A 249 -12.43 -10.23 -5.06
N ASP A 250 -12.12 -9.19 -5.83
CA ASP A 250 -11.38 -9.27 -7.08
C ASP A 250 -10.56 -7.98 -7.28
N ALA A 251 -10.08 -7.73 -8.51
CA ALA A 251 -9.28 -6.55 -8.86
C ALA A 251 -10.01 -5.20 -8.68
N THR A 252 -11.32 -5.19 -8.43
CA THR A 252 -12.06 -3.98 -8.03
C THR A 252 -11.81 -3.57 -6.59
N PHE A 253 -11.10 -4.40 -5.80
CA PHE A 253 -10.72 -4.09 -4.43
C PHE A 253 -9.21 -3.88 -4.29
N ASP A 254 -8.87 -2.75 -3.68
CA ASP A 254 -7.54 -2.50 -3.13
C ASP A 254 -7.58 -2.65 -1.61
N PHE A 255 -6.44 -3.02 -1.03
CA PHE A 255 -6.32 -3.30 0.39
C PHE A 255 -5.18 -2.49 0.99
N VAL A 256 -5.43 -1.89 2.14
CA VAL A 256 -4.40 -1.29 2.98
C VAL A 256 -4.60 -1.73 4.42
N VAL A 257 -3.62 -1.45 5.26
CA VAL A 257 -3.73 -1.56 6.71
C VAL A 257 -3.42 -0.22 7.34
N ALA A 258 -4.26 0.19 8.28
CA ALA A 258 -4.13 1.46 8.98
C ALA A 258 -4.60 1.28 10.42
N ASP A 259 -4.03 2.04 11.35
CA ASP A 259 -4.59 2.19 12.70
C ASP A 259 -5.80 3.11 12.61
N TRP A 260 -6.94 2.51 12.28
CA TRP A 260 -8.16 3.23 11.92
C TRP A 260 -8.81 3.89 13.12
N ASP A 261 -8.73 3.25 14.29
CA ASP A 261 -9.33 3.75 15.53
C ASP A 261 -8.32 4.35 16.52
N GLY A 262 -7.05 4.46 16.13
CA GLY A 262 -5.99 5.10 16.91
C GLY A 262 -5.59 4.31 18.16
N LYS A 263 -5.93 3.01 18.25
CA LYS A 263 -5.61 2.16 19.40
C LYS A 263 -4.31 1.37 19.22
N GLY A 264 -3.58 1.62 18.14
CA GLY A 264 -2.29 1.00 17.85
C GLY A 264 -2.39 -0.42 17.30
N ARG A 265 -3.60 -0.95 17.05
CA ARG A 265 -3.78 -2.22 16.35
C ARG A 265 -4.36 -1.95 14.97
N PRO A 266 -3.67 -2.34 13.90
CA PRO A 266 -4.10 -2.05 12.54
C PRO A 266 -5.37 -2.83 12.17
N GLU A 267 -6.28 -2.13 11.50
CA GLU A 267 -7.42 -2.68 10.79
C GLU A 267 -7.07 -3.04 9.35
N LEU A 268 -7.83 -3.97 8.77
CA LEU A 268 -7.82 -4.22 7.33
C LEU A 268 -8.83 -3.28 6.67
N VAL A 269 -8.35 -2.42 5.79
CA VAL A 269 -9.20 -1.49 5.03
C VAL A 269 -9.25 -1.97 3.58
N ALA A 270 -10.45 -2.18 3.08
CA ALA A 270 -10.71 -2.55 1.69
C ALA A 270 -11.41 -1.38 0.98
N VAL A 271 -10.81 -0.92 -0.12
CA VAL A 271 -11.37 0.12 -1.00
C VAL A 271 -11.98 -0.55 -2.21
N LYS A 272 -13.31 -0.47 -2.33
CA LYS A 272 -14.05 -0.99 -3.48
C LYS A 272 -14.20 0.11 -4.52
N LYS A 273 -13.51 -0.07 -5.65
CA LYS A 273 -13.38 0.91 -6.72
C LYS A 273 -14.67 1.05 -7.53
N SER A 274 -15.26 -0.07 -7.94
CA SER A 274 -16.46 -0.10 -8.79
C SER A 274 -17.40 -1.27 -8.46
N GLY A 275 -18.55 -1.34 -9.13
CA GLY A 275 -19.62 -2.30 -8.77
C GLY A 275 -20.19 -2.06 -7.37
N THR A 276 -20.14 -0.81 -6.90
CA THR A 276 -20.46 -0.37 -5.54
C THR A 276 -21.96 -0.16 -5.35
N GLY A 277 -22.45 -0.31 -4.12
CA GLY A 277 -23.87 -0.10 -3.79
C GLY A 277 -24.25 1.38 -3.74
N THR A 278 -23.29 2.24 -3.39
CA THR A 278 -23.44 3.69 -3.24
C THR A 278 -23.25 4.47 -4.54
N ARG A 279 -22.84 3.82 -5.64
CA ARG A 279 -22.40 4.49 -6.88
C ARG A 279 -21.26 5.49 -6.67
N SER A 280 -20.44 5.25 -5.66
CA SER A 280 -19.20 5.94 -5.33
C SER A 280 -18.12 4.90 -5.04
N THR A 281 -16.85 5.28 -4.96
CA THR A 281 -15.84 4.41 -4.34
C THR A 281 -16.22 4.16 -2.88
N GLU A 282 -16.18 2.91 -2.41
CA GLU A 282 -16.57 2.53 -1.03
C GLU A 282 -15.37 2.14 -0.18
N VAL A 283 -15.41 2.46 1.10
CA VAL A 283 -14.40 2.06 2.09
C VAL A 283 -15.05 1.11 3.09
N HIS A 284 -14.42 -0.04 3.30
CA HIS A 284 -14.83 -1.09 4.23
C HIS A 284 -13.70 -1.39 5.21
N VAL A 285 -13.96 -1.33 6.50
CA VAL A 285 -12.96 -1.50 7.54
C VAL A 285 -13.31 -2.72 8.38
N LEU A 286 -12.35 -3.63 8.50
CA LEU A 286 -12.48 -4.87 9.25
C LEU A 286 -11.51 -4.88 10.43
N GLY A 287 -12.01 -5.27 11.59
CA GLY A 287 -11.25 -5.29 12.84
C GLY A 287 -12.09 -5.76 14.02
N GLU A 288 -11.47 -5.72 15.21
CA GLU A 288 -12.05 -6.22 16.47
C GLU A 288 -13.20 -5.37 17.05
#